data_AF-A0A3B9K9E8-F1
#
_entry.id   AF-A0A3B9K9E8-F1
#
_cell.length_a   1.000
_cell.length_b   1.000
_cell.length_c   1.000
_cell.angle_alpha   90.00
_cell.angle_beta   90.00
_cell.angle_gamma   90.00
#
_symmetry.space_group_name_H-M   'P 1'
#
loop_
_entity.id
_entity.type
_entity.pdbx_description
1 polymer ?
#
loop_
_entity_poly.entity_id
_entity_poly.type
_entity_poly.pdbx_seq_one_letter_code
_entity_poly.pdbx_strand_id
1 'polypeptide(L)'
;ELLKLYRRASAIYQDNDWKAGEIECLAELGRYQEAAALYKTAVRYCRESLGITPPPHLQEAFRTLQEKAGAAAADEAEEGNVSGGAYYCSYDSFIDVYRVLSRNFYRIGRNVMLMTCTISEPEGVKRKKAEKKAITDAMRIALQRSVRDGDAYTNCGENQFLVLLAGMNRDSCENLYTHIMRSFKEIAGPDIEFECVYGPAEERMPEYEARKKK
;
A
#
# COMPACT_ATOMS: atom_id res chain seq x y z
N GLU A 1 8.06 -23.88 19.39
CA GLU A 1 7.82 -25.34 19.50
C GLU A 1 6.34 -25.70 19.65
N LEU A 2 5.53 -24.91 20.38
CA LEU A 2 4.08 -25.10 20.56
C LEU A 2 3.27 -25.26 19.25
N LEU A 3 3.52 -24.42 18.22
CA LEU A 3 2.80 -24.50 16.94
C LEU A 3 2.92 -25.89 16.27
N LYS A 4 4.10 -26.53 16.37
CA LYS A 4 4.32 -27.88 15.81
C LYS A 4 3.50 -28.93 16.56
N LEU A 5 3.29 -28.72 17.86
CA LEU A 5 2.47 -29.58 18.70
C LEU A 5 0.99 -29.49 18.32
N TYR A 6 0.48 -28.25 18.15
CA TYR A 6 -0.90 -28.03 17.72
C TYR A 6 -1.20 -28.57 16.33
N ARG A 7 -0.28 -28.43 15.37
CA ARG A 7 -0.42 -29.04 14.03
C ARG A 7 -0.42 -30.57 14.07
N ARG A 8 0.26 -31.18 15.03
CA ARG A 8 0.21 -32.63 15.25
C ARG A 8 -1.11 -33.05 15.88
N ALA A 9 -1.58 -32.33 16.90
CA ALA A 9 -2.90 -32.55 17.48
C ALA A 9 -4.02 -32.40 16.45
N SER A 10 -3.86 -31.44 15.53
CA SER A 10 -4.75 -31.17 14.40
C SER A 10 -5.01 -32.34 13.48
N ALA A 11 -3.95 -33.11 13.22
CA ALA A 11 -4.02 -34.27 12.36
C ALA A 11 -4.63 -35.50 13.06
N ILE A 12 -4.71 -35.49 14.39
CA ILE A 12 -5.10 -36.66 15.20
C ILE A 12 -6.53 -36.50 15.75
N TYR A 13 -6.90 -35.31 16.20
CA TYR A 13 -8.22 -35.01 16.77
C TYR A 13 -8.96 -34.02 15.87
N GLN A 14 -10.10 -34.41 15.30
CA GLN A 14 -10.92 -33.51 14.48
C GLN A 14 -11.80 -32.58 15.33
N ASP A 15 -11.95 -32.84 16.63
CA ASP A 15 -12.65 -31.94 17.55
C ASP A 15 -11.88 -30.63 17.72
N ASN A 16 -12.61 -29.52 17.55
CA ASN A 16 -12.09 -28.19 17.29
C ASN A 16 -11.32 -27.52 18.45
N ASP A 17 -11.19 -28.16 19.61
CA ASP A 17 -10.68 -27.51 20.84
C ASP A 17 -9.22 -27.05 20.74
N TRP A 18 -8.38 -27.70 19.93
CA TRP A 18 -6.96 -27.31 19.78
C TRP A 18 -6.74 -26.25 18.69
N LYS A 19 -7.75 -25.91 17.87
CA LYS A 19 -7.61 -24.90 16.80
C LYS A 19 -7.43 -23.49 17.33
N ALA A 20 -8.01 -23.18 18.50
CA ALA A 20 -7.78 -21.89 19.15
C ALA A 20 -6.31 -21.70 19.55
N GLY A 21 -5.68 -22.73 20.13
CA GLY A 21 -4.26 -22.69 20.47
C GLY A 21 -3.35 -22.55 19.23
N GLU A 22 -3.74 -23.13 18.08
CA GLU A 22 -3.01 -22.91 16.81
C GLU A 22 -3.18 -21.47 16.31
N ILE A 23 -4.39 -20.91 16.36
CA ILE A 23 -4.67 -19.51 15.97
C ILE A 23 -3.88 -18.53 16.84
N GLU A 24 -3.85 -18.74 18.15
CA GLU A 24 -3.07 -17.92 19.08
C GLU A 24 -1.58 -18.02 18.78
N CYS A 25 -1.03 -19.22 18.57
CA CYS A 25 0.37 -19.38 18.19
C CYS A 25 0.70 -18.67 16.87
N LEU A 26 -0.19 -18.72 15.88
CA LEU A 26 0.01 -18.01 14.61
C LEU A 26 -0.06 -16.50 14.79
N ALA A 27 -0.92 -15.99 15.69
CA ALA A 27 -0.99 -14.59 16.05
C ALA A 27 0.30 -14.10 16.76
N GLU A 28 0.83 -14.87 17.72
CA GLU A 28 2.11 -14.55 18.38
C GLU A 28 3.30 -14.52 17.42
N LEU A 29 3.25 -15.35 16.36
CA LEU A 29 4.29 -15.41 15.35
C LEU A 29 4.13 -14.35 14.24
N GLY A 30 3.17 -13.43 14.37
CA GLY A 30 2.88 -12.40 13.37
C GLY A 30 2.25 -12.92 12.06
N ARG A 31 1.82 -14.18 12.02
CA ARG A 31 1.26 -14.84 10.82
C ARG A 31 -0.25 -14.63 10.76
N TYR A 32 -0.67 -13.37 10.80
CA TYR A 32 -2.08 -12.98 10.98
C TYR A 32 -3.02 -13.49 9.87
N GLN A 33 -2.57 -13.52 8.62
CA GLN A 33 -3.40 -14.03 7.51
C GLN A 33 -3.67 -15.53 7.62
N GLU A 34 -2.66 -16.30 8.05
CA GLU A 34 -2.82 -17.74 8.26
C GLU A 34 -3.74 -18.03 9.45
N ALA A 35 -3.60 -17.28 10.54
CA ALA A 35 -4.48 -17.35 11.70
C ALA A 35 -5.94 -17.05 11.32
N ALA A 36 -6.17 -16.01 10.50
CA ALA A 36 -7.51 -15.63 10.05
C ALA A 36 -8.14 -16.68 9.11
N ALA A 37 -7.34 -17.29 8.23
CA ALA A 37 -7.81 -18.37 7.35
C ALA A 37 -8.18 -19.63 8.16
N LEU A 38 -7.39 -19.96 9.17
CA LEU A 38 -7.65 -21.08 10.06
C LEU A 38 -8.93 -20.86 10.88
N TYR A 39 -9.13 -19.66 11.42
CA TYR A 39 -10.37 -19.28 12.11
C TYR A 39 -11.60 -19.42 11.21
N LYS A 40 -11.57 -18.88 9.98
CA LYS A 40 -12.68 -19.00 9.03
C LYS A 40 -13.05 -20.46 8.75
N THR A 41 -12.03 -21.33 8.63
CA THR A 41 -12.23 -22.76 8.40
C THR A 41 -12.85 -23.44 9.63
N ALA A 42 -12.42 -23.08 10.83
CA ALA A 42 -12.97 -23.60 12.09
C ALA A 42 -14.43 -23.19 12.29
N VAL A 43 -14.76 -21.91 12.06
CA VAL A 43 -16.13 -21.39 12.14
C VAL A 43 -17.04 -22.05 11.11
N ARG A 44 -16.55 -22.23 9.88
CA ARG A 44 -17.30 -22.93 8.83
C ARG A 44 -17.65 -24.36 9.26
N TYR A 45 -16.69 -25.08 9.85
CA TYR A 45 -16.93 -26.43 10.36
C TYR A 45 -17.95 -26.45 11.53
N CYS A 46 -17.84 -25.52 12.49
CA CYS A 46 -18.82 -25.41 13.58
C CYS A 46 -20.24 -25.20 13.02
N ARG A 47 -20.38 -24.34 12.02
CA ARG A 47 -21.68 -23.97 11.45
C ARG A 47 -22.26 -25.04 10.53
N GLU A 48 -21.45 -25.59 9.62
CA GLU A 48 -21.91 -26.49 8.56
C GLU A 48 -21.95 -27.95 9.01
N SER A 49 -20.97 -28.40 9.79
CA SER A 49 -20.86 -29.80 10.21
C SER A 49 -21.54 -30.08 11.54
N LEU A 50 -21.47 -29.13 12.48
CA LEU A 50 -21.94 -29.32 13.85
C LEU A 50 -23.23 -28.53 14.18
N GLY A 51 -23.61 -27.56 13.35
CA GLY A 51 -24.78 -26.71 13.60
C GLY A 51 -24.68 -25.82 14.85
N ILE A 52 -23.48 -25.66 15.40
CA ILE A 52 -23.22 -24.89 16.62
C ILE A 52 -22.55 -23.56 16.31
N THR A 53 -22.76 -22.58 17.21
CA THR A 53 -21.98 -21.35 17.21
C THR A 53 -20.53 -21.64 17.64
N PRO A 54 -19.53 -20.91 17.12
CA PRO A 54 -18.14 -21.06 17.55
C PRO A 54 -18.00 -21.01 19.08
N PRO A 55 -17.29 -21.97 19.71
CA PRO A 55 -17.16 -22.03 21.16
C PRO A 55 -16.41 -20.81 21.73
N PRO A 56 -16.60 -20.46 23.01
CA PRO A 56 -16.07 -19.22 23.60
C PRO A 56 -14.56 -19.04 23.43
N HIS A 57 -13.78 -20.11 23.65
CA HIS A 57 -12.32 -20.08 23.51
C HIS A 57 -11.87 -19.74 22.07
N LEU A 58 -12.63 -20.16 21.05
CA LEU A 58 -12.34 -19.85 19.65
C LEU A 58 -12.68 -18.39 19.32
N GLN A 59 -13.71 -17.83 19.96
CA GLN A 59 -14.06 -16.42 19.84
C GLN A 59 -13.04 -15.51 20.53
N GLU A 60 -12.51 -15.93 21.68
CA GLU A 60 -11.42 -15.24 22.38
C GLU A 60 -10.14 -15.21 21.55
N ALA A 61 -9.73 -16.35 20.98
CA ALA A 61 -8.57 -16.41 20.07
C ALA A 61 -8.72 -15.45 18.88
N PHE A 62 -9.94 -15.29 18.35
CA PHE A 62 -10.20 -14.34 17.25
C PHE A 62 -10.11 -12.87 17.69
N ARG A 63 -10.59 -12.55 18.90
CA ARG A 63 -10.48 -11.20 19.47
C ARG A 63 -9.02 -10.80 19.65
N THR A 64 -8.22 -11.68 20.24
CA THR A 64 -6.78 -11.49 20.42
C THR A 64 -6.07 -11.34 19.07
N LEU A 65 -6.47 -12.11 18.06
CA LEU A 65 -5.95 -11.98 16.70
C LEU A 65 -6.25 -10.59 16.11
N GLN A 66 -7.47 -10.07 16.27
CA GLN A 66 -7.85 -8.75 15.76
C GLN A 66 -7.11 -7.61 16.45
N GLU A 67 -6.97 -7.68 17.78
CA GLU A 67 -6.24 -6.69 18.56
C GLU A 67 -4.76 -6.65 18.15
N LYS A 68 -4.11 -7.81 18.00
CA LYS A 68 -2.70 -7.89 17.60
C LYS A 68 -2.47 -7.50 16.15
N ALA A 69 -3.35 -7.90 15.24
CA ALA A 69 -3.26 -7.48 13.84
C ALA A 69 -3.48 -5.96 13.69
N GLY A 70 -4.38 -5.38 14.49
CA GLY A 70 -4.61 -3.94 14.53
C GLY A 70 -3.42 -3.17 15.11
N ALA A 71 -2.85 -3.65 16.22
CA ALA A 71 -1.66 -3.05 16.82
C ALA A 71 -0.44 -3.15 15.89
N ALA A 72 -0.22 -4.29 15.24
CA ALA A 72 0.87 -4.43 14.25
C ALA A 72 0.67 -3.53 13.03
N ALA A 73 -0.57 -3.35 12.56
CA ALA A 73 -0.88 -2.41 11.48
C ALA A 73 -0.71 -0.94 11.92
N ALA A 74 -0.94 -0.63 13.20
CA ALA A 74 -0.71 0.69 13.77
C ALA A 74 0.78 0.97 13.96
N ASP A 75 1.58 0.00 14.42
CA ASP A 75 3.05 0.09 14.49
C ASP A 75 3.67 0.22 13.09
N GLU A 76 3.21 -0.56 12.10
CA GLU A 76 3.63 -0.38 10.69
C GLU A 76 3.22 0.99 10.14
N ALA A 77 2.08 1.53 10.58
CA ALA A 77 1.64 2.86 10.20
C ALA A 77 2.46 3.96 10.90
N GLU A 78 2.84 3.81 12.17
CA GLU A 78 3.65 4.78 12.91
C GLU A 78 5.14 4.74 12.51
N GLU A 79 5.72 3.56 12.27
CA GLU A 79 7.08 3.42 11.69
C GLU A 79 7.13 3.97 10.25
N GLY A 80 5.99 4.02 9.56
CA GLY A 80 5.83 4.69 8.26
C GLY A 80 5.59 6.21 8.31
N ASN A 81 5.32 6.80 9.49
CA ASN A 81 4.80 8.17 9.60
C ASN A 81 5.79 9.22 10.16
N VAL A 82 7.08 8.92 10.26
CA VAL A 82 8.10 9.92 10.65
C VAL A 82 9.13 10.15 9.53
N SER A 83 8.66 10.18 8.29
CA SER A 83 9.45 10.73 7.20
C SER A 83 8.84 12.06 6.78
N GLY A 84 9.55 13.17 6.99
CA GLY A 84 9.25 14.39 6.22
C GLY A 84 9.21 14.06 4.74
N GLY A 85 8.26 14.63 4.01
CA GLY A 85 7.99 14.33 2.62
C GLY A 85 6.52 14.04 2.32
N ALA A 86 6.22 13.93 1.02
CA ALA A 86 4.87 13.64 0.54
C ALA A 86 4.28 12.32 1.06
N TYR A 87 2.96 12.29 1.17
CA TYR A 87 2.20 11.14 1.64
C TYR A 87 2.14 10.04 0.57
N TYR A 88 2.77 8.90 0.84
CA TYR A 88 2.65 7.72 -0.01
C TYR A 88 1.39 6.92 0.35
N CYS A 89 0.56 6.61 -0.64
CA CYS A 89 -0.66 5.83 -0.42
C CYS A 89 -0.90 4.80 -1.52
N SER A 90 -1.84 3.88 -1.25
CA SER A 90 -2.32 2.95 -2.26
C SER A 90 -3.03 3.69 -3.40
N TYR A 91 -3.10 3.08 -4.58
CA TYR A 91 -3.82 3.67 -5.71
C TYR A 91 -5.30 3.96 -5.39
N ASP A 92 -5.96 3.08 -4.64
CA ASP A 92 -7.36 3.26 -4.26
C ASP A 92 -7.54 4.44 -3.31
N SER A 93 -6.68 4.53 -2.29
CA SER A 93 -6.61 5.69 -1.40
C SER A 93 -6.30 6.98 -2.15
N PHE A 94 -5.42 6.92 -3.15
CA PHE A 94 -5.04 8.08 -3.96
C PHE A 94 -6.23 8.65 -4.74
N ILE A 95 -7.10 7.79 -5.28
CA ILE A 95 -8.35 8.22 -5.93
C ILE A 95 -9.27 8.94 -4.93
N ASP A 96 -9.40 8.41 -3.72
CA ASP A 96 -10.23 9.04 -2.68
C ASP A 96 -9.65 10.40 -2.25
N VAL A 97 -8.32 10.48 -2.07
CA VAL A 97 -7.60 11.73 -1.80
C VAL A 97 -7.83 12.75 -2.91
N TYR A 98 -7.68 12.36 -4.18
CA TYR A 98 -7.97 13.21 -5.33
C TYR A 98 -9.39 13.77 -5.27
N ARG A 99 -10.40 12.92 -5.05
CA ARG A 99 -11.82 13.33 -5.01
C ARG A 99 -12.09 14.35 -3.91
N VAL A 100 -11.47 14.19 -2.75
CA VAL A 100 -11.60 15.12 -1.64
C VAL A 100 -10.88 16.44 -1.96
N LEU A 101 -9.64 16.37 -2.43
CA LEU A 101 -8.84 17.56 -2.78
C LEU A 101 -9.50 18.37 -3.88
N SER A 102 -9.97 17.75 -4.97
CA SER A 102 -10.66 18.47 -6.06
C SER A 102 -11.90 19.21 -5.57
N ARG A 103 -12.72 18.59 -4.70
CA ARG A 103 -13.90 19.27 -4.12
C ARG A 103 -13.53 20.46 -3.24
N ASN A 104 -12.47 20.32 -2.45
CA ASN A 104 -12.01 21.38 -1.55
C ASN A 104 -11.38 22.55 -2.33
N PHE A 105 -10.57 22.25 -3.34
CA PHE A 105 -9.87 23.25 -4.14
C PHE A 105 -10.82 24.02 -5.07
N TYR A 106 -11.83 23.34 -5.63
CA TYR A 106 -12.88 24.00 -6.40
C TYR A 106 -13.62 25.09 -5.60
N ARG A 107 -13.87 24.85 -4.30
CA ARG A 107 -14.52 25.85 -3.41
C ARG A 107 -13.69 27.11 -3.18
N ILE A 108 -12.36 27.02 -3.32
CA ILE A 108 -11.42 28.11 -3.03
C ILE A 108 -10.91 28.74 -4.35
N GLY A 109 -11.46 28.33 -5.50
CA GLY A 109 -11.05 28.83 -6.82
C GLY A 109 -9.62 28.45 -7.20
N ARG A 110 -9.11 27.34 -6.68
CA ARG A 110 -7.79 26.80 -7.01
C ARG A 110 -7.95 25.44 -7.67
N ASN A 111 -6.94 25.04 -8.43
CA ASN A 111 -6.93 23.73 -9.10
C ASN A 111 -5.92 22.80 -8.45
N VAL A 112 -6.23 21.50 -8.47
CA VAL A 112 -5.30 20.43 -8.15
C VAL A 112 -4.53 20.07 -9.42
N MET A 113 -3.22 20.00 -9.33
CA MET A 113 -2.38 19.56 -10.44
C MET A 113 -2.04 18.07 -10.25
N LEU A 114 -2.05 17.31 -11.34
CA LEU A 114 -1.59 15.94 -11.38
C LEU A 114 -0.28 15.90 -12.15
N MET A 115 0.76 15.35 -11.54
CA MET A 115 2.03 15.01 -12.20
C MET A 115 2.12 13.49 -12.36
N THR A 116 2.35 13.05 -13.58
CA THR A 116 2.64 11.66 -13.92
C THR A 116 4.13 11.54 -14.17
N CYS A 117 4.83 10.76 -13.37
CA CYS A 117 6.24 10.48 -13.56
C CYS A 117 6.40 9.09 -14.20
N THR A 118 7.02 9.02 -15.36
CA THR A 118 7.24 7.78 -16.10
C THR A 118 8.74 7.52 -16.22
N ILE A 119 9.15 6.30 -15.89
CA ILE A 119 10.54 5.84 -16.00
C ILE A 119 10.65 5.04 -17.29
N SER A 120 11.47 5.52 -18.21
CA SER A 120 11.68 4.84 -19.49
C SER A 120 12.78 3.79 -19.36
N GLU A 121 12.53 2.62 -19.94
CA GLU A 121 13.56 1.62 -20.19
C GLU A 121 14.17 1.93 -21.56
N PRO A 122 15.50 2.08 -21.68
CA PRO A 122 16.12 2.28 -22.98
C PRO A 122 15.79 1.10 -23.90
N GLU A 123 15.43 1.42 -25.13
CA GLU A 123 14.92 0.47 -26.11
C GLU A 123 15.90 -0.71 -26.28
N GLY A 124 15.42 -1.93 -26.03
CA GLY A 124 16.22 -3.16 -26.15
C GLY A 124 16.89 -3.68 -24.86
N VAL A 125 16.85 -2.95 -23.74
CA VAL A 125 17.43 -3.40 -22.46
C VAL A 125 16.35 -3.91 -21.51
N LYS A 126 16.13 -5.23 -21.48
CA LYS A 126 15.29 -5.85 -20.44
C LYS A 126 16.07 -5.96 -19.14
N ARG A 127 15.86 -5.00 -18.23
CA ARG A 127 16.44 -5.03 -16.87
C ARG A 127 15.89 -6.20 -16.05
N LYS A 128 16.72 -6.72 -15.16
CA LYS A 128 16.31 -7.80 -14.24
C LYS A 128 15.27 -7.26 -13.25
N LYS A 129 14.41 -8.14 -12.73
CA LYS A 129 13.38 -7.79 -11.73
C LYS A 129 13.95 -7.05 -10.51
N ALA A 130 15.15 -7.42 -10.07
CA ALA A 130 15.85 -6.76 -8.96
C ALA A 130 16.25 -5.32 -9.29
N GLU A 131 16.76 -5.06 -10.51
CA GLU A 131 17.11 -3.72 -10.98
C GLU A 131 15.87 -2.84 -11.12
N LYS A 132 14.77 -3.38 -11.69
CA LYS A 132 13.49 -2.66 -11.77
C LYS A 132 12.98 -2.24 -10.39
N LYS A 133 13.08 -3.14 -9.40
CA LYS A 133 12.71 -2.84 -8.02
C LYS A 133 13.59 -1.74 -7.43
N ALA A 134 14.92 -1.81 -7.62
CA ALA A 134 15.84 -0.78 -7.14
C ALA A 134 15.54 0.60 -7.73
N ILE A 135 15.21 0.67 -9.02
CA ILE A 135 14.81 1.92 -9.70
C ILE A 135 13.48 2.46 -9.16
N THR A 136 12.51 1.56 -8.93
CA THR A 136 11.21 1.91 -8.34
C THR A 136 11.38 2.47 -6.92
N ASP A 137 12.22 1.83 -6.12
CA ASP A 137 12.52 2.26 -4.76
C ASP A 137 13.30 3.60 -4.75
N ALA A 138 14.23 3.80 -5.69
CA ALA A 138 14.92 5.07 -5.88
C ALA A 138 13.95 6.21 -6.21
N MET A 139 12.95 5.94 -7.07
CA MET A 139 11.91 6.91 -7.41
C MET A 139 11.04 7.27 -6.19
N ARG A 140 10.67 6.26 -5.39
CA ARG A 140 9.92 6.49 -4.14
C ARG A 140 10.68 7.46 -3.22
N ILE A 141 11.98 7.21 -3.03
CA ILE A 141 12.84 8.06 -2.19
C ILE A 141 12.96 9.48 -2.77
N ALA A 142 13.14 9.61 -4.09
CA ALA A 142 13.25 10.91 -4.75
C ALA A 142 11.97 11.75 -4.60
N LEU A 143 10.80 11.13 -4.77
CA LEU A 143 9.50 11.79 -4.57
C LEU A 143 9.30 12.21 -3.11
N GLN A 144 9.56 11.30 -2.17
CA GLN A 144 9.42 11.58 -0.74
C GLN A 144 10.30 12.76 -0.31
N ARG A 145 11.53 12.89 -0.84
CA ARG A 145 12.44 14.00 -0.50
C ARG A 145 12.08 15.32 -1.16
N SER A 146 11.51 15.27 -2.36
CA SER A 146 11.34 16.48 -3.19
C SER A 146 9.95 17.10 -3.06
N VAL A 147 8.94 16.28 -2.77
CA VAL A 147 7.54 16.69 -2.71
C VAL A 147 7.15 17.02 -1.27
N ARG A 148 6.27 18.02 -1.10
CA ARG A 148 5.89 18.58 0.21
C ARG A 148 4.98 17.64 0.98
N ASP A 149 4.99 17.76 2.31
CA ASP A 149 4.18 16.95 3.24
C ASP A 149 2.66 17.04 2.99
N GLY A 150 2.18 18.13 2.40
CA GLY A 150 0.76 18.33 2.09
C GLY A 150 0.29 17.66 0.80
N ASP A 151 1.21 17.10 0.01
CA ASP A 151 0.93 16.48 -1.29
C ASP A 151 0.96 14.95 -1.15
N ALA A 152 0.31 14.25 -2.09
CA ALA A 152 0.19 12.79 -2.06
C ALA A 152 0.74 12.16 -3.33
N TYR A 153 1.30 10.95 -3.24
CA TYR A 153 1.73 10.17 -4.40
C TYR A 153 1.42 8.68 -4.29
N THR A 154 1.28 8.02 -5.44
CA THR A 154 1.06 6.58 -5.55
C THR A 154 1.87 5.99 -6.69
N ASN A 155 2.14 4.69 -6.60
CA ASN A 155 2.55 3.91 -7.75
C ASN A 155 1.29 3.45 -8.53
N CYS A 156 1.24 3.68 -9.84
CA CYS A 156 0.11 3.36 -10.72
C CYS A 156 0.46 2.27 -11.77
N GLY A 157 1.69 1.72 -11.76
CA GLY A 157 2.10 0.69 -12.72
C GLY A 157 3.51 0.14 -12.47
N GLU A 158 4.10 -0.54 -13.45
CA GLU A 158 5.48 -1.05 -13.29
C GLU A 158 6.50 0.11 -13.25
N ASN A 159 6.31 1.14 -14.08
CA ASN A 159 7.26 2.23 -14.26
C ASN A 159 6.59 3.63 -14.18
N GLN A 160 5.44 3.75 -13.51
CA GLN A 160 4.66 5.00 -13.51
C GLN A 160 4.15 5.37 -12.13
N PHE A 161 4.46 6.59 -11.71
CA PHE A 161 4.01 7.20 -10.46
C PHE A 161 3.06 8.38 -10.74
N LEU A 162 2.12 8.59 -9.85
CA LEU A 162 1.21 9.73 -9.86
C LEU A 162 1.44 10.57 -8.60
N VAL A 163 1.45 11.88 -8.76
CA VAL A 163 1.62 12.85 -7.67
C VAL A 163 0.51 13.89 -7.78
N LEU A 164 -0.26 14.06 -6.70
CA LEU A 164 -1.27 15.11 -6.53
C LEU A 164 -0.63 16.31 -5.85
N LEU A 165 -0.66 17.43 -6.54
CA LEU A 165 -0.05 18.68 -6.11
C LEU A 165 -1.15 19.70 -5.82
N ALA A 166 -1.32 20.00 -4.53
CA ALA A 166 -2.40 20.85 -4.04
C ALA A 166 -1.95 22.32 -4.00
N GLY A 167 -2.59 23.18 -4.80
CA GLY A 167 -2.36 24.63 -4.75
C GLY A 167 -1.05 25.10 -5.37
N MET A 168 -0.48 24.31 -6.29
CA MET A 168 0.67 24.70 -7.12
C MET A 168 0.23 25.32 -8.44
N ASN A 169 1.00 26.30 -8.92
CA ASN A 169 0.89 26.82 -10.29
C ASN A 169 1.82 26.05 -11.24
N ARG A 170 1.72 26.31 -12.55
CA ARG A 170 2.56 25.63 -13.56
C ARG A 170 4.06 25.85 -13.32
N ASP A 171 4.48 27.07 -13.03
CA ASP A 171 5.90 27.39 -12.81
C ASP A 171 6.48 26.66 -11.58
N SER A 172 5.66 26.48 -10.54
CA SER A 172 6.04 25.68 -9.37
C SER A 172 6.17 24.18 -9.71
N CYS A 173 5.39 23.68 -10.68
CA CYS A 173 5.48 22.29 -11.13
C CYS A 173 6.79 22.04 -11.89
N GLU A 174 7.26 23.00 -12.70
CA GLU A 174 8.52 22.88 -13.43
C GLU A 174 9.74 22.88 -12.48
N ASN A 175 9.71 23.74 -11.46
CA ASN A 175 10.72 23.73 -10.40
C ASN A 175 10.73 22.39 -9.66
N LEU A 176 9.55 21.90 -9.25
CA LEU A 176 9.42 20.62 -8.58
C LEU A 176 9.92 19.46 -9.45
N TYR A 177 9.58 19.46 -10.74
CA TYR A 177 10.10 18.48 -11.70
C TYR A 177 11.63 18.48 -11.73
N THR A 178 12.25 19.66 -11.77
CA THR A 178 13.72 19.79 -11.77
C THR A 178 14.33 19.22 -10.49
N HIS A 179 13.70 19.44 -9.34
CA HIS A 179 14.13 18.87 -8.06
C HIS A 179 14.00 17.34 -8.03
N ILE A 180 12.85 16.81 -8.45
CA ILE A 180 12.62 15.36 -8.53
C ILE A 180 13.62 14.72 -9.49
N MET A 181 13.82 15.29 -10.67
CA MET A 181 14.76 14.76 -11.67
C MET A 181 16.19 14.73 -11.13
N ARG A 182 16.63 15.79 -10.45
CA ARG A 182 17.97 15.84 -9.84
C ARG A 182 18.11 14.77 -8.75
N SER A 183 17.15 14.72 -7.82
CA SER A 183 17.18 13.75 -6.73
C SER A 183 17.12 12.31 -7.25
N PHE A 184 16.34 12.06 -8.30
CA PHE A 184 16.23 10.73 -8.91
C PHE A 184 17.53 10.32 -9.59
N LYS A 185 18.17 11.18 -10.38
CA LYS A 185 19.45 10.89 -11.05
C LYS A 185 20.59 10.67 -10.06
N GLU A 186 20.58 11.35 -8.91
CA GLU A 186 21.55 11.14 -7.83
C GLU A 186 21.45 9.74 -7.21
N ILE A 187 20.23 9.18 -7.11
CA ILE A 187 19.99 7.89 -6.44
C ILE A 187 20.06 6.73 -7.43
N ALA A 188 19.43 6.88 -8.60
CA ALA A 188 19.22 5.81 -9.57
C ALA A 188 20.34 5.73 -10.63
N GLY A 189 21.10 6.81 -10.81
CA GLY A 189 22.16 6.94 -11.81
C GLY A 189 21.74 7.77 -13.03
N PRO A 190 22.70 8.34 -13.78
CA PRO A 190 22.44 9.28 -14.87
C PRO A 190 21.84 8.64 -16.12
N ASP A 191 21.99 7.32 -16.30
CA ASP A 191 21.61 6.59 -17.52
C ASP A 191 20.12 6.20 -17.56
N ILE A 192 19.35 6.59 -16.55
CA ILE A 192 17.92 6.29 -16.50
C ILE A 192 17.14 7.47 -17.04
N GLU A 193 16.39 7.21 -18.11
CA GLU A 193 15.48 8.16 -18.70
C GLU A 193 14.24 8.35 -17.81
N PHE A 194 13.90 9.60 -17.60
CA PHE A 194 12.85 10.03 -16.68
C PHE A 194 12.07 11.17 -17.32
N GLU A 195 10.76 11.00 -17.44
CA GLU A 195 9.86 12.00 -17.98
C GLU A 195 8.72 12.29 -16.99
N CYS A 196 8.38 13.56 -16.82
CA CYS A 196 7.17 13.94 -16.10
C CYS A 196 6.24 14.75 -17.00
N VAL A 197 4.97 14.38 -16.95
CA VAL A 197 3.91 15.17 -17.58
C VAL A 197 2.97 15.64 -16.49
N TYR A 198 2.75 16.96 -16.41
CA TYR A 198 1.88 17.57 -15.41
C TYR A 198 0.79 18.43 -16.04
N GLY A 199 -0.36 18.50 -15.38
CA GLY A 199 -1.53 19.27 -15.85
C GLY A 199 -2.65 19.27 -14.82
N PRO A 200 -3.78 19.94 -15.10
CA PRO A 200 -4.94 19.91 -14.22
C PRO A 200 -5.40 18.48 -13.97
N ALA A 201 -5.61 18.13 -12.70
CA ALA A 201 -5.97 16.77 -12.32
C ALA A 201 -7.33 16.36 -12.91
N GLU A 202 -8.27 17.30 -13.04
CA GLU A 202 -9.60 17.06 -13.63
C GLU A 202 -9.55 16.60 -15.09
N GLU A 203 -8.55 17.04 -15.86
CA GLU A 203 -8.39 16.67 -17.27
C GLU A 203 -7.71 15.29 -17.41
N ARG A 204 -6.84 14.92 -16.46
CA ARG A 204 -5.97 13.74 -16.57
C ARG A 204 -6.47 12.53 -15.79
N MET A 205 -7.09 12.74 -14.62
CA MET A 205 -7.56 11.66 -13.76
C MET A 205 -8.60 10.72 -14.40
N PRO A 206 -9.50 11.16 -15.30
CA PRO A 206 -10.44 10.26 -15.96
C PRO A 206 -9.78 9.08 -16.71
N GLU A 207 -8.58 9.28 -17.28
CA GLU A 207 -7.83 8.20 -17.94
C GLU A 207 -7.44 7.11 -16.95
N TYR A 208 -6.99 7.50 -15.76
CA TYR A 208 -6.52 6.60 -14.72
C TYR A 208 -7.69 5.88 -14.02
N GLU A 209 -8.82 6.56 -13.79
CA GLU A 209 -10.03 5.93 -13.27
C GLU A 209 -10.61 4.89 -14.25
N ALA A 210 -10.50 5.12 -15.57
CA ALA A 210 -10.97 4.17 -16.59
C ALA A 210 -10.12 2.89 -16.67
N ARG A 211 -8.81 2.98 -16.41
CA ARG A 211 -7.89 1.81 -16.41
C ARG A 211 -8.24 0.77 -15.35
N LYS A 212 -8.92 1.15 -14.25
CA LYS A 212 -9.36 0.22 -13.18
C LYS A 212 -10.57 -0.65 -13.60
N LYS A 213 -11.29 -0.28 -14.67
CA LYS A 213 -12.49 -0.99 -15.14
C LYS A 213 -12.21 -2.07 -16.19
N LYS A 214 -10.95 -2.30 -16.56
CA LYS A 214 -10.50 -3.41 -17.42
C LYS A 214 -9.76 -4.45 -16.60
#